data_AF-A0A1E3QQV8-F1
#
_entry.id   AF-A0A1E3QQV8-F1
#
_cell.length_a   1.000
_cell.length_b   1.000
_cell.length_c   1.000
_cell.angle_alpha   90.00
_cell.angle_beta   90.00
_cell.angle_gamma   90.00
#
_symmetry.space_group_name_H-M   'P 1'
#
loop_
_entity.id
_entity.type
_entity.pdbx_description
1 polymer ?
#
loop_
_entity_poly.entity_id
_entity_poly.type
_entity_poly.pdbx_seq_one_letter_code
_entity_poly.pdbx_strand_id
1 'polypeptide(L)'
;MSDLRRQLFAESPKTSKPLSRSQSRSRVKTPALVDADDTEGELNTQMLDELLLARVNSFQAQFEADETKNTERIKTSSVSEIITSLQLPLKTVSVESRQLLLAQLYKLTVFQPGNPHGEINDVNLELLVRQFVTLSPSNVEETLLITRAISSFAASDIDECATGILEDYFPRLLKLLFDYRNVEVVVRSQLVQSFIVLQLFIYYDAGTNTKTKEYMTRLLELAEDLVVYTGSTDIGGAEEVEHSTFITDVDNKQLQQQLRSRDESQAIIGILHGLGVLFTIIADDNDCNAIIEEFVPRLLVFLENSSGLNIDVQKAAGRVIALLYEIFDYGDSFSPNDEDYFASQSRTGDGEYETEDDDDNLPFYDSDYIVQLCAELATASSKKISRKDKKETHSVFRDISVTLETQTSKRNRFALFKQVLKKLENELPVLGNIALTKSKSLPIRHWFTYVRYIVTKWCFGAGLQTQMVGNSDLKKILRATPPQHGNEGSSKWAQEDTEEGREGRWGDDSAKRGEDKKKREQQLNKDRLDRMREKIDVLDI
;
A
#
# COMPACT_ATOMS: atom_id res chain seq x y z
N MET A 1 40.14 14.31 -63.29
CA MET A 1 40.08 15.65 -63.93
C MET A 1 40.08 15.39 -65.42
N SER A 2 39.05 15.70 -66.20
CA SER A 2 38.14 16.82 -66.10
C SER A 2 36.87 16.57 -66.93
N ASP A 3 35.87 17.42 -66.67
CA ASP A 3 34.87 17.89 -67.64
C ASP A 3 33.54 17.15 -67.77
N LEU A 4 32.91 17.06 -66.61
CA LEU A 4 31.66 17.76 -66.27
C LEU A 4 31.41 19.07 -67.09
N ARG A 5 31.00 18.98 -68.36
CA ARG A 5 30.40 20.13 -69.08
C ARG A 5 29.63 19.79 -70.37
N ARG A 6 28.58 18.97 -70.25
CA ARG A 6 27.45 19.04 -71.21
C ARG A 6 26.12 18.79 -70.50
N GLN A 7 25.79 19.80 -69.69
CA GLN A 7 24.43 20.19 -69.39
C GLN A 7 23.68 20.58 -70.67
N LEU A 8 22.36 20.39 -70.61
CA LEU A 8 21.29 21.00 -71.41
C LEU A 8 20.85 20.23 -72.67
N PHE A 9 19.52 20.25 -72.86
CA PHE A 9 18.68 19.53 -73.83
C PHE A 9 18.28 18.11 -73.39
N ALA A 10 17.27 17.96 -72.52
CA ALA A 10 15.82 18.01 -72.79
C ALA A 10 15.28 16.68 -73.35
N GLU A 11 14.47 15.99 -72.53
CA GLU A 11 13.07 15.64 -72.83
C GLU A 11 12.54 14.69 -71.75
N SER A 12 11.36 15.02 -71.22
CA SER A 12 10.66 14.27 -70.17
C SER A 12 9.63 13.35 -70.81
N PRO A 13 9.55 12.07 -70.38
CA PRO A 13 8.26 11.39 -70.43
C PRO A 13 7.92 10.65 -69.13
N LYS A 14 6.80 11.10 -68.54
CA LYS A 14 5.71 10.32 -67.93
C LYS A 14 6.10 9.07 -67.13
N THR A 15 6.15 9.23 -65.82
CA THR A 15 6.22 8.15 -64.83
C THR A 15 4.86 7.43 -64.71
N SER A 16 4.81 6.19 -65.17
CA SER A 16 3.77 5.22 -64.82
C SER A 16 4.05 4.67 -63.41
N LYS A 17 3.06 4.76 -62.53
CA LYS A 17 3.10 4.18 -61.17
C LYS A 17 2.96 2.65 -61.26
N PRO A 18 3.85 1.84 -60.67
CA PRO A 18 3.53 0.46 -60.34
C PRO A 18 2.92 0.37 -58.94
N LEU A 19 1.81 -0.37 -58.86
CA LEU A 19 1.06 -0.69 -57.64
C LEU A 19 1.94 -1.41 -56.61
N SER A 20 2.18 -0.78 -55.46
CA SER A 20 2.57 -1.50 -54.24
C SER A 20 1.30 -1.96 -53.51
N ARG A 21 1.07 -3.27 -53.59
CA ARG A 21 0.04 -4.00 -52.87
C ARG A 21 0.47 -4.07 -51.39
N SER A 22 0.12 -3.08 -50.58
CA SER A 22 0.33 -3.18 -49.13
C SER A 22 -0.67 -4.20 -48.58
N GLN A 23 -0.14 -5.30 -48.06
CA GLN A 23 -0.91 -6.21 -47.21
C GLN A 23 -1.16 -5.47 -45.89
N SER A 24 -2.33 -4.85 -45.76
CA SER A 24 -2.89 -4.43 -44.48
C SER A 24 -3.17 -5.66 -43.63
N ARG A 25 -2.16 -6.16 -42.93
CA ARG A 25 -2.38 -6.99 -41.75
C ARG A 25 -2.93 -6.07 -40.67
N SER A 26 -4.26 -6.08 -40.53
CA SER A 26 -4.97 -5.63 -39.35
C SER A 26 -4.49 -6.46 -38.16
N ARG A 27 -3.38 -6.03 -37.55
CA ARG A 27 -2.99 -6.50 -36.23
C ARG A 27 -4.00 -5.89 -35.28
N VAL A 28 -5.10 -6.61 -35.06
CA VAL A 28 -5.98 -6.41 -33.91
C VAL A 28 -5.06 -6.44 -32.70
N LYS A 29 -4.79 -5.26 -32.14
CA LYS A 29 -4.20 -5.14 -30.82
C LYS A 29 -5.17 -5.83 -29.88
N THR A 30 -4.86 -7.06 -29.48
CA THR A 30 -5.32 -7.58 -28.20
C THR A 30 -5.06 -6.49 -27.16
N PRO A 31 -6.04 -6.15 -26.30
CA PRO A 31 -5.80 -5.20 -25.23
C PRO A 31 -4.60 -5.70 -24.45
N ALA A 32 -3.58 -4.85 -24.31
CA ALA A 32 -2.56 -5.07 -23.30
C ALA A 32 -3.32 -5.28 -21.98
N LEU A 33 -3.10 -6.44 -21.35
CA LEU A 33 -3.42 -6.63 -19.95
C LEU A 33 -2.83 -5.42 -19.24
N VAL A 34 -3.72 -4.62 -18.66
CA VAL A 34 -3.37 -3.53 -17.75
C VAL A 34 -2.42 -4.13 -16.72
N ASP A 35 -1.21 -3.59 -16.60
CA ASP A 35 -0.26 -3.95 -15.55
C ASP A 35 -1.02 -3.85 -14.22
N ALA A 36 -1.29 -5.01 -13.63
CA ALA A 36 -2.40 -5.22 -12.70
C ALA A 36 -2.09 -4.81 -11.26
N ASP A 37 -1.09 -3.95 -11.05
CA ASP A 37 -0.64 -3.57 -9.72
C ASP A 37 -0.50 -2.06 -9.59
N ASP A 38 -1.65 -1.37 -9.58
CA ASP A 38 -1.75 0.07 -9.34
C ASP A 38 -1.21 0.49 -7.94
N THR A 39 -0.77 -0.45 -7.10
CA THR A 39 -0.20 -0.19 -5.75
C THR A 39 1.34 -0.05 -5.74
N GLU A 40 2.01 -0.15 -6.89
CA GLU A 40 3.49 -0.07 -6.98
C GLU A 40 4.10 1.27 -6.52
N GLY A 41 3.30 2.33 -6.36
CA GLY A 41 3.77 3.65 -5.89
C GLY A 41 3.61 3.93 -4.40
N GLU A 42 2.96 3.05 -3.62
CA GLU A 42 2.39 3.45 -2.32
C GLU A 42 3.33 3.34 -1.11
N LEU A 43 4.27 2.40 -1.18
CA LEU A 43 5.45 2.36 -0.32
C LEU A 43 6.62 2.20 -1.29
N ASN A 44 7.75 2.87 -1.04
CA ASN A 44 9.01 2.64 -1.79
C ASN A 44 9.62 1.25 -1.47
N THR A 45 8.80 0.21 -1.63
CA THR A 45 9.16 -1.20 -1.78
C THR A 45 10.07 -1.36 -2.98
N GLN A 46 9.88 -0.56 -4.05
CA GLN A 46 10.70 -0.58 -5.26
C GLN A 46 12.20 -0.50 -4.96
N MET A 47 12.66 0.46 -4.16
CA MET A 47 14.10 0.59 -3.86
C MET A 47 14.65 -0.67 -3.17
N LEU A 48 13.94 -1.20 -2.18
CA LEU A 48 14.40 -2.36 -1.43
C LEU A 48 14.23 -3.66 -2.23
N ASP A 49 13.20 -3.76 -3.07
CA ASP A 49 12.97 -4.87 -3.98
C ASP A 49 14.01 -4.87 -5.12
N GLU A 50 14.36 -3.70 -5.66
CA GLU A 50 15.45 -3.52 -6.62
C GLU A 50 16.79 -3.90 -5.99
N LEU A 51 17.06 -3.46 -4.75
CA LEU A 51 18.27 -3.84 -4.02
C LEU A 51 18.31 -5.35 -3.79
N LEU A 52 17.22 -5.96 -3.32
CA LEU A 52 17.11 -7.40 -3.13
C LEU A 52 17.32 -8.15 -4.45
N LEU A 53 16.67 -7.73 -5.54
CA LEU A 53 16.78 -8.33 -6.85
C LEU A 53 18.21 -8.21 -7.40
N ALA A 54 18.82 -7.04 -7.29
CA ALA A 54 20.20 -6.80 -7.72
C ALA A 54 21.18 -7.70 -6.96
N ARG A 55 21.01 -7.83 -5.64
CA ARG A 55 21.86 -8.68 -4.80
C ARG A 55 21.65 -10.17 -5.08
N VAL A 56 20.41 -10.63 -5.25
CA VAL A 56 20.09 -12.02 -5.62
C VAL A 56 20.67 -12.36 -7.01
N ASN A 57 20.56 -11.47 -7.99
CA ASN A 57 21.12 -11.69 -9.32
C ASN A 57 22.65 -11.70 -9.29
N SER A 58 23.26 -10.78 -8.54
CA SER A 58 24.71 -10.77 -8.29
C SER A 58 25.17 -12.07 -7.65
N PHE A 59 24.38 -12.62 -6.71
CA PHE A 59 24.70 -13.89 -6.08
C PHE A 59 24.67 -15.05 -7.06
N GLN A 60 23.63 -15.13 -7.88
CA GLN A 60 23.50 -16.20 -8.85
C GLN A 60 24.66 -16.17 -9.85
N ALA A 61 25.07 -14.99 -10.31
CA ALA A 61 26.24 -14.82 -11.16
C ALA A 61 27.57 -15.21 -10.46
N GLN A 62 27.73 -14.87 -9.17
CA GLN A 62 28.90 -15.28 -8.39
C GLN A 62 28.94 -16.79 -8.18
N PHE A 63 27.81 -17.42 -7.87
CA PHE A 63 27.71 -18.86 -7.68
C PHE A 63 28.06 -19.63 -8.96
N GLU A 64 27.55 -19.19 -10.12
CA GLU A 64 27.90 -19.75 -11.43
C GLU A 64 29.38 -19.57 -11.78
N ALA A 65 30.02 -18.49 -11.32
CA ALA A 65 31.45 -18.25 -11.53
C ALA A 65 32.34 -19.08 -10.58
N ASP A 66 31.94 -19.22 -9.31
CA ASP A 66 32.72 -19.86 -8.24
C ASP A 66 32.56 -21.38 -8.16
N GLU A 67 31.62 -22.01 -8.89
CA GLU A 67 31.67 -23.47 -9.14
C GLU A 67 33.04 -23.93 -9.69
N THR A 68 33.83 -23.02 -10.23
CA THR A 68 35.18 -23.29 -10.76
C THR A 68 36.32 -23.12 -9.74
N LYS A 69 36.09 -22.54 -8.55
CA LYS A 69 37.15 -22.26 -7.56
C LYS A 69 36.72 -22.63 -6.14
N ASN A 70 37.49 -23.53 -5.54
CA ASN A 70 37.23 -24.19 -4.26
C ASN A 70 37.53 -23.29 -3.05
N THR A 71 36.96 -22.08 -3.00
CA THR A 71 37.03 -21.16 -1.86
C THR A 71 36.05 -21.60 -0.77
N GLU A 72 36.46 -21.51 0.50
CA GLU A 72 35.71 -21.99 1.67
C GLU A 72 34.21 -21.65 1.56
N ARG A 73 33.40 -22.69 1.40
CA ARG A 73 31.99 -22.59 0.96
C ARG A 73 31.15 -21.86 2.01
N ILE A 74 30.83 -20.59 1.74
CA ILE A 74 29.65 -19.96 2.32
C ILE A 74 28.46 -20.81 1.88
N LYS A 75 27.81 -21.47 2.84
CA LYS A 75 26.67 -22.35 2.56
C LYS A 75 25.39 -21.52 2.51
N THR A 76 24.63 -21.69 1.42
CA THR A 76 23.46 -20.85 1.11
C THR A 76 22.21 -21.65 0.81
N SER A 77 22.25 -22.96 1.08
CA SER A 77 21.20 -23.93 0.73
C SER A 77 20.01 -23.92 1.68
N SER A 78 20.23 -23.60 2.96
CA SER A 78 19.19 -23.63 4.01
C SER A 78 19.21 -22.35 4.83
N VAL A 79 18.09 -22.03 5.47
CA VAL A 79 17.95 -20.83 6.29
C VAL A 79 18.92 -20.89 7.47
N SER A 80 19.04 -22.04 8.13
CA SER A 80 19.92 -22.21 9.28
C SER A 80 21.41 -22.06 8.93
N GLU A 81 21.85 -22.55 7.77
CA GLU A 81 23.24 -22.39 7.30
C GLU A 81 23.56 -20.92 7.00
N ILE A 82 22.62 -20.18 6.41
CA ILE A 82 22.78 -18.75 6.14
C ILE A 82 22.89 -17.97 7.44
N ILE A 83 22.00 -18.21 8.40
CA ILE A 83 22.01 -17.55 9.71
C ILE A 83 23.32 -17.82 10.44
N THR A 84 23.77 -19.07 10.44
CA THR A 84 25.07 -19.45 11.03
C THR A 84 26.24 -18.72 10.35
N SER A 85 26.21 -18.58 9.01
CA SER A 85 27.22 -17.86 8.25
C SER A 85 27.24 -16.36 8.58
N LEU A 86 26.08 -15.75 8.86
CA LEU A 86 25.98 -14.35 9.27
C LEU A 86 26.61 -14.07 10.65
N GLN A 87 26.74 -15.08 11.51
CA GLN A 87 27.41 -14.96 12.81
C GLN A 87 28.94 -14.92 12.70
N LEU A 88 29.51 -15.23 11.53
CA LEU A 88 30.95 -15.22 11.35
C LEU A 88 31.49 -13.77 11.36
N PRO A 89 32.72 -13.55 11.85
CA PRO A 89 33.32 -12.22 11.88
C PRO A 89 33.44 -11.60 10.48
N LEU A 90 33.44 -10.26 10.41
CA LEU A 90 33.61 -9.51 9.15
C LEU A 90 34.90 -9.84 8.38
N LYS A 91 35.92 -10.38 9.07
CA LYS A 91 37.16 -10.86 8.45
C LYS A 91 36.96 -12.13 7.60
N THR A 92 35.95 -12.92 7.96
CA THR A 92 35.61 -14.19 7.30
C THR A 92 34.51 -13.97 6.27
N VAL A 93 33.48 -13.18 6.61
CA VAL A 93 32.36 -12.88 5.73
C VAL A 93 32.28 -11.38 5.54
N SER A 94 32.63 -10.90 4.35
CA SER A 94 32.62 -9.48 4.01
C SER A 94 31.21 -8.87 4.12
N VAL A 95 31.12 -7.56 4.27
CA VAL A 95 29.83 -6.83 4.30
C VAL A 95 28.98 -7.15 3.07
N GLU A 96 29.58 -7.17 1.88
CA GLU A 96 28.92 -7.51 0.62
C GLU A 96 28.36 -8.95 0.63
N SER A 97 29.13 -9.90 1.17
CA SER A 97 28.68 -11.28 1.32
C SER A 97 27.54 -11.40 2.32
N ARG A 98 27.54 -10.59 3.40
CA ARG A 98 26.46 -10.55 4.40
C ARG A 98 25.17 -9.98 3.82
N GLN A 99 25.26 -8.88 3.07
CA GLN A 99 24.11 -8.31 2.33
C GLN A 99 23.48 -9.36 1.40
N LEU A 100 24.33 -10.10 0.69
CA LEU A 100 23.91 -11.14 -0.22
C LEU A 100 23.26 -12.33 0.50
N LEU A 101 23.82 -12.75 1.63
CA LEU A 101 23.24 -13.76 2.50
C LEU A 101 21.88 -13.34 3.04
N LEU A 102 21.73 -12.09 3.47
CA LEU A 102 20.46 -11.54 3.96
C LEU A 102 19.40 -11.49 2.85
N ALA A 103 19.78 -11.10 1.63
CA ALA A 103 18.87 -11.10 0.49
C ALA A 103 18.42 -12.52 0.11
N GLN A 104 19.33 -13.49 0.16
CA GLN A 104 19.01 -14.90 -0.07
C GLN A 104 18.15 -15.48 1.05
N LEU A 105 18.42 -15.14 2.31
CA LEU A 105 17.60 -15.51 3.47
C LEU A 105 16.17 -15.02 3.28
N TYR A 106 15.99 -13.72 3.01
CA TYR A 106 14.69 -13.13 2.72
C TYR A 106 13.96 -13.91 1.62
N LYS A 107 14.63 -14.17 0.49
CA LYS A 107 14.07 -14.93 -0.63
C LYS A 107 13.60 -16.32 -0.20
N LEU A 108 14.43 -17.08 0.52
CA LEU A 108 14.05 -18.43 0.97
C LEU A 108 12.82 -18.37 1.87
N THR A 109 12.82 -17.47 2.85
CA THR A 109 11.71 -17.27 3.78
C THR A 109 10.40 -16.96 3.05
N VAL A 110 10.38 -15.95 2.16
CA VAL A 110 9.12 -15.50 1.54
C VAL A 110 8.60 -16.48 0.48
N PHE A 111 9.45 -17.32 -0.12
CA PHE A 111 9.04 -18.30 -1.14
C PHE A 111 8.86 -19.73 -0.61
N GLN A 112 9.13 -20.01 0.67
CA GLN A 112 8.93 -21.31 1.31
C GLN A 112 7.97 -21.20 2.50
N PRO A 113 6.66 -21.09 2.26
CA PRO A 113 5.69 -20.89 3.33
C PRO A 113 5.50 -22.16 4.17
N GLY A 114 5.06 -21.99 5.42
CA GLY A 114 4.63 -23.09 6.30
C GLY A 114 5.75 -23.86 6.98
N ASN A 115 6.94 -23.27 7.10
CA ASN A 115 8.07 -23.79 7.90
C ASN A 115 8.30 -25.31 7.80
N PRO A 116 8.39 -25.90 6.58
CA PRO A 116 8.31 -27.35 6.39
C PRO A 116 9.44 -28.15 7.05
N HIS A 117 10.53 -27.49 7.43
CA HIS A 117 11.71 -28.09 8.05
C HIS A 117 11.94 -27.60 9.49
N GLY A 118 11.03 -26.81 10.07
CA GLY A 118 11.23 -26.21 11.39
C GLY A 118 12.42 -25.25 11.43
N GLU A 119 12.83 -24.69 10.30
CA GLU A 119 13.95 -23.76 10.20
C GLU A 119 13.60 -22.36 10.69
N ILE A 120 12.31 -22.00 10.70
CA ILE A 120 11.80 -20.79 11.32
C ILE A 120 11.48 -21.12 12.77
N ASN A 121 12.32 -20.65 13.70
CA ASN A 121 12.21 -20.93 15.11
C ASN A 121 12.90 -19.84 15.93
N ASP A 122 12.60 -19.81 17.23
CA ASP A 122 13.10 -18.79 18.16
C ASP A 122 14.65 -18.76 18.25
N VAL A 123 15.31 -19.92 18.17
CA VAL A 123 16.79 -19.99 18.21
C VAL A 123 17.43 -19.28 17.02
N ASN A 124 16.91 -19.52 15.82
CA ASN A 124 17.38 -18.88 14.61
C ASN A 124 17.02 -17.38 14.59
N LEU A 125 15.86 -17.01 15.14
CA LEU A 125 15.49 -15.62 15.35
C LEU A 125 16.47 -14.92 16.30
N GLU A 126 16.80 -15.51 17.44
CA GLU A 126 17.73 -14.96 18.43
C GLU A 126 19.08 -14.64 17.77
N LEU A 127 19.60 -15.55 16.95
CA LEU A 127 20.85 -15.32 16.19
C LEU A 127 20.74 -14.15 15.22
N LEU A 128 19.62 -14.00 14.51
CA LEU A 128 19.37 -12.86 13.62
C LEU A 128 19.27 -11.54 14.39
N VAL A 129 18.52 -11.52 15.50
CA VAL A 129 18.36 -10.34 16.35
C VAL A 129 19.70 -9.93 16.97
N ARG A 130 20.48 -10.90 17.45
CA ARG A 130 21.86 -10.65 17.91
C ARG A 130 22.69 -9.98 16.83
N GLN A 131 22.59 -10.45 15.59
CA GLN A 131 23.31 -9.84 14.49
C GLN A 131 22.85 -8.40 14.23
N PHE A 132 21.55 -8.15 14.25
CA PHE A 132 20.98 -6.80 14.15
C PHE A 132 21.48 -5.86 15.25
N VAL A 133 21.58 -6.34 16.49
CA VAL A 133 22.08 -5.54 17.63
C VAL A 133 23.54 -5.14 17.46
N THR A 134 24.37 -6.04 16.90
CA THR A 134 25.80 -5.76 16.67
C THR A 134 26.07 -4.86 15.47
N LEU A 135 25.06 -4.64 14.62
CA LEU A 135 25.20 -3.87 13.40
C LEU A 135 25.31 -2.37 13.69
N SER A 136 26.23 -1.71 12.99
CA SER A 136 26.34 -0.25 13.04
C SER A 136 25.19 0.36 12.22
N PRO A 137 24.40 1.30 12.78
CA PRO A 137 23.34 1.98 12.03
C PRO A 137 23.82 2.72 10.79
N SER A 138 25.13 3.01 10.69
CA SER A 138 25.74 3.62 9.52
C SER A 138 25.86 2.68 8.31
N ASN A 139 25.71 1.37 8.49
CA ASN A 139 25.62 0.42 7.38
C ASN A 139 24.17 0.31 6.90
N VAL A 140 23.74 1.30 6.13
CA VAL A 140 22.35 1.46 5.66
C VAL A 140 21.85 0.19 5.00
N GLU A 141 22.47 -0.27 3.92
CA GLU A 141 21.98 -1.42 3.13
C GLU A 141 21.86 -2.70 3.97
N GLU A 142 22.87 -3.01 4.80
CA GLU A 142 22.81 -4.21 5.64
C GLU A 142 21.71 -4.07 6.71
N THR A 143 21.50 -2.87 7.26
CA THR A 143 20.40 -2.58 8.19
C THR A 143 19.03 -2.76 7.53
N LEU A 144 18.84 -2.26 6.30
CA LEU A 144 17.58 -2.40 5.57
C LEU A 144 17.28 -3.89 5.32
N LEU A 145 18.28 -4.64 4.85
CA LEU A 145 18.15 -6.06 4.53
C LEU A 145 17.88 -6.92 5.75
N ILE A 146 18.62 -6.75 6.85
CA ILE A 146 18.41 -7.55 8.06
C ILE A 146 17.07 -7.23 8.72
N THR A 147 16.64 -5.98 8.69
CA THR A 147 15.33 -5.56 9.22
C THR A 147 14.21 -6.27 8.47
N ARG A 148 14.27 -6.30 7.12
CA ARG A 148 13.26 -7.00 6.31
C ARG A 148 13.35 -8.52 6.45
N ALA A 149 14.56 -9.07 6.55
CA ALA A 149 14.77 -10.51 6.76
C ALA A 149 14.18 -10.97 8.11
N ILE A 150 14.43 -10.25 9.21
CA ILE A 150 13.83 -10.54 10.52
C ILE A 150 12.29 -10.45 10.45
N SER A 151 11.77 -9.37 9.86
CA SER A 151 10.32 -9.14 9.76
C SER A 151 9.62 -10.28 9.02
N SER A 152 10.12 -10.62 7.83
CA SER A 152 9.55 -11.71 7.02
C SER A 152 9.77 -13.09 7.63
N PHE A 153 10.88 -13.32 8.32
CA PHE A 153 11.17 -14.57 9.02
C PHE A 153 10.16 -14.80 10.14
N ALA A 154 10.00 -13.83 11.04
CA ALA A 154 9.04 -13.94 12.13
C ALA A 154 7.59 -13.95 11.63
N ALA A 155 7.22 -13.12 10.65
CA ALA A 155 5.86 -13.10 10.10
C ALA A 155 5.48 -14.40 9.35
N SER A 156 6.47 -15.20 8.94
CA SER A 156 6.20 -16.49 8.27
C SER A 156 5.75 -17.58 9.25
N ASP A 157 6.10 -17.46 10.53
CA ASP A 157 5.72 -18.37 11.61
C ASP A 157 5.74 -17.59 12.94
N ILE A 158 4.70 -16.79 13.17
CA ILE A 158 4.71 -15.81 14.26
C ILE A 158 4.60 -16.48 15.63
N ASP A 159 3.91 -17.61 15.72
CA ASP A 159 3.71 -18.35 16.96
C ASP A 159 5.05 -18.81 17.56
N GLU A 160 5.99 -19.25 16.71
CA GLU A 160 7.34 -19.67 17.12
C GLU A 160 8.29 -18.50 17.41
N CYS A 161 7.96 -17.29 16.94
CA CYS A 161 8.86 -16.13 16.97
C CYS A 161 8.40 -14.99 17.89
N ALA A 162 7.13 -14.98 18.32
CA ALA A 162 6.53 -13.82 18.99
C ALA A 162 7.28 -13.41 20.27
N THR A 163 7.70 -14.37 21.09
CA THR A 163 8.44 -14.11 22.33
C THR A 163 9.78 -13.41 22.06
N GLY A 164 10.64 -13.97 21.21
CA GLY A 164 11.91 -13.34 20.85
C GLY A 164 11.74 -11.97 20.18
N ILE A 165 10.66 -11.76 19.41
CA ILE A 165 10.35 -10.43 18.86
C ILE A 165 10.02 -9.43 19.96
N LEU A 166 9.15 -9.79 20.91
CA LEU A 166 8.71 -8.91 21.98
C LEU A 166 9.82 -8.60 22.99
N GLU A 167 10.62 -9.60 23.35
CA GLU A 167 11.63 -9.49 24.41
C GLU A 167 12.96 -8.90 23.91
N ASP A 168 13.40 -9.25 22.69
CA ASP A 168 14.73 -8.88 22.20
C ASP A 168 14.70 -7.87 21.05
N TYR A 169 13.85 -8.10 20.05
CA TYR A 169 13.86 -7.29 18.84
C TYR A 169 13.20 -5.92 19.03
N PHE A 170 11.98 -5.89 19.59
CA PHE A 170 11.20 -4.66 19.78
C PHE A 170 11.91 -3.61 20.65
N PRO A 171 12.50 -3.94 21.81
CA PRO A 171 13.21 -2.94 22.61
C PRO A 171 14.35 -2.28 21.84
N ARG A 172 15.08 -3.05 21.02
CA ARG A 172 16.15 -2.51 20.18
C ARG A 172 15.60 -1.67 19.03
N LEU A 173 14.56 -2.16 18.35
CA LEU A 173 13.94 -1.46 17.24
C LEU A 173 13.38 -0.11 17.71
N LEU A 174 12.59 -0.10 18.79
CA LEU A 174 11.98 1.12 19.34
C LEU A 174 13.03 2.12 19.79
N LYS A 175 14.15 1.64 20.38
CA LYS A 175 15.28 2.50 20.71
C LYS A 175 15.86 3.17 19.46
N LEU A 176 16.07 2.43 18.37
CA LEU A 176 16.59 3.01 17.12
C LEU A 176 15.58 3.94 16.43
N LEU A 177 14.29 3.59 16.50
CA LEU A 177 13.22 4.35 15.89
C LEU A 177 13.06 5.74 16.55
N PHE A 178 13.14 5.80 17.87
CA PHE A 178 12.88 7.01 18.65
C PHE A 178 14.15 7.72 19.19
N ASP A 179 15.36 7.23 18.89
CA ASP A 179 16.62 7.93 19.17
C ASP A 179 17.12 8.64 17.89
N TYR A 180 16.53 9.81 17.63
CA TYR A 180 16.53 10.54 16.34
C TYR A 180 17.91 10.92 15.77
N ARG A 181 18.97 10.93 16.57
CA ARG A 181 20.21 11.65 16.21
C ARG A 181 21.15 10.88 15.28
N ASN A 182 20.98 9.56 15.16
CA ASN A 182 22.02 8.70 14.56
C ASN A 182 21.51 7.73 13.49
N VAL A 183 20.23 7.78 13.12
CA VAL A 183 19.64 6.86 12.15
C VAL A 183 19.18 7.62 10.92
N GLU A 184 19.66 7.20 9.75
CA GLU A 184 19.22 7.77 8.48
C GLU A 184 17.72 7.60 8.26
N VAL A 185 17.09 8.57 7.60
CA VAL A 185 15.63 8.63 7.41
C VAL A 185 15.11 7.39 6.66
N VAL A 186 15.86 6.92 5.66
CA VAL A 186 15.52 5.72 4.90
C VAL A 186 15.49 4.46 5.78
N VAL A 187 16.44 4.31 6.70
CA VAL A 187 16.47 3.21 7.68
C VAL A 187 15.28 3.33 8.61
N ARG A 188 14.97 4.54 9.07
CA ARG A 188 13.85 4.79 9.97
C ARG A 188 12.52 4.34 9.37
N SER A 189 12.26 4.66 8.09
CA SER A 189 11.07 4.19 7.39
C SER A 189 10.93 2.66 7.43
N GLN A 190 12.03 1.91 7.20
CA GLN A 190 12.01 0.45 7.27
C GLN A 190 11.83 -0.09 8.70
N LEU A 191 12.40 0.58 9.71
CA LEU A 191 12.18 0.21 11.12
C LEU A 191 10.71 0.38 11.51
N VAL A 192 10.05 1.46 11.07
CA VAL A 192 8.61 1.64 11.26
C VAL A 192 7.84 0.48 10.62
N GLN A 193 8.10 0.17 9.34
CA GLN A 193 7.40 -0.91 8.65
C GLN A 193 7.60 -2.28 9.32
N SER A 194 8.83 -2.57 9.76
CA SER A 194 9.15 -3.79 10.53
C SER A 194 8.36 -3.88 11.82
N PHE A 195 8.35 -2.79 12.61
CA PHE A 195 7.57 -2.73 13.84
C PHE A 195 6.09 -2.97 13.58
N ILE A 196 5.52 -2.26 12.62
CA ILE A 196 4.08 -2.30 12.33
C ILE A 196 3.66 -3.67 11.83
N VAL A 197 4.41 -4.30 10.91
CA VAL A 197 4.00 -5.61 10.41
C VAL A 197 4.06 -6.65 11.52
N LEU A 198 5.08 -6.61 12.37
CA LEU A 198 5.18 -7.55 13.48
C LEU A 198 4.10 -7.30 14.53
N GLN A 199 3.76 -6.04 14.80
CA GLN A 199 2.60 -5.69 15.65
C GLN A 199 1.31 -6.29 15.06
N LEU A 200 1.09 -6.16 13.76
CA LEU A 200 -0.08 -6.74 13.09
C LEU A 200 -0.12 -8.26 13.27
N PHE A 201 0.97 -8.97 13.02
CA PHE A 201 0.99 -10.43 13.14
C PHE A 201 0.82 -10.91 14.58
N ILE A 202 1.47 -10.26 15.55
CA ILE A 202 1.41 -10.67 16.97
C ILE A 202 0.03 -10.39 17.57
N TYR A 203 -0.56 -9.24 17.25
CA TYR A 203 -1.76 -8.74 17.94
C TYR A 203 -3.05 -8.90 17.14
N TYR A 204 -3.01 -9.49 15.95
CA TYR A 204 -4.22 -9.70 15.14
C TYR A 204 -5.30 -10.52 15.87
N ASP A 205 -4.93 -11.64 16.51
CA ASP A 205 -5.86 -12.50 17.27
C ASP A 205 -5.74 -12.31 18.80
N ALA A 206 -4.64 -11.70 19.28
CA ALA A 206 -4.38 -11.51 20.71
C ALA A 206 -5.03 -10.24 21.32
N GLY A 207 -5.60 -9.37 20.48
CA GLY A 207 -6.15 -8.08 20.90
C GLY A 207 -5.08 -7.01 21.11
N THR A 208 -5.39 -5.95 21.84
CA THR A 208 -4.52 -4.77 21.92
C THR A 208 -3.44 -4.93 22.99
N ASN A 209 -2.23 -4.41 22.71
CA ASN A 209 -1.25 -4.17 23.76
C ASN A 209 -1.62 -2.89 24.52
N THR A 210 -1.50 -2.90 25.84
CA THR A 210 -1.62 -1.71 26.71
C THR A 210 -0.81 -0.48 26.24
N LYS A 211 0.24 -0.68 25.42
CA LYS A 211 1.10 0.38 24.88
C LYS A 211 0.75 0.81 23.46
N THR A 212 -0.25 0.22 22.79
CA THR A 212 -0.57 0.54 21.40
C THR A 212 -0.88 2.03 21.21
N LYS A 213 -1.68 2.62 22.10
CA LYS A 213 -1.96 4.07 22.08
C LYS A 213 -0.67 4.91 22.22
N GLU A 214 0.22 4.56 23.15
CA GLU A 214 1.51 5.25 23.33
C GLU A 214 2.33 5.21 22.04
N TYR A 215 2.41 4.05 21.38
CA TYR A 215 3.13 3.91 20.12
C TYR A 215 2.50 4.73 18.99
N MET A 216 1.18 4.76 18.89
CA MET A 216 0.46 5.59 17.92
C MET A 216 0.76 7.07 18.12
N THR A 217 0.70 7.57 19.36
CA THR A 217 0.99 8.97 19.68
C THR A 217 2.43 9.33 19.30
N ARG A 218 3.41 8.50 19.70
CA ARG A 218 4.83 8.75 19.40
C ARG A 218 5.17 8.66 17.91
N LEU A 219 4.49 7.78 17.17
CA LEU A 219 4.62 7.69 15.72
C LEU A 219 4.06 8.94 15.05
N LEU A 220 2.89 9.41 15.47
CA LEU A 220 2.28 10.63 14.93
C LEU A 220 3.15 11.86 15.22
N GLU A 221 3.66 12.00 16.44
CA GLU A 221 4.64 13.05 16.80
C GLU A 221 5.88 12.99 15.90
N LEU A 222 6.44 11.80 15.66
CA LEU A 222 7.56 11.62 14.73
C LEU A 222 7.21 12.06 13.30
N ALA A 223 5.99 11.80 12.82
CA ALA A 223 5.55 12.26 11.50
C ALA A 223 5.39 13.79 11.45
N GLU A 224 4.81 14.40 12.48
CA GLU A 224 4.66 15.86 12.61
C GLU A 224 6.03 16.56 12.63
N ASP A 225 7.00 16.03 13.40
CA ASP A 225 8.38 16.54 13.45
C ASP A 225 9.06 16.51 12.07
N LEU A 226 8.83 15.43 11.30
CA LEU A 226 9.36 15.31 9.94
C LEU A 226 8.75 16.34 8.99
N VAL A 227 7.45 16.65 9.14
CA VAL A 227 6.79 17.70 8.35
C VAL A 227 7.40 19.08 8.63
N VAL A 228 7.59 19.44 9.90
CA VAL A 228 8.19 20.73 10.27
C VAL A 228 9.59 20.87 9.67
N TYR A 229 10.38 19.79 9.67
CA TYR A 229 11.71 19.79 9.07
C TYR A 229 11.66 19.98 7.55
N THR A 230 10.74 19.28 6.85
CA THR A 230 10.57 19.44 5.39
C THR A 230 10.21 20.87 4.99
N GLY A 231 9.23 21.50 5.66
CA GLY A 231 8.75 22.84 5.33
C GLY A 231 9.75 23.97 5.64
N SER A 232 10.64 23.77 6.62
CA SER A 232 11.66 24.76 6.99
C SER A 232 12.76 24.93 5.93
N THR A 233 12.99 23.91 5.10
CA THR A 233 14.10 23.91 4.12
C THR A 233 13.78 24.64 2.81
N ASP A 234 12.50 24.89 2.50
CA ASP A 234 12.08 25.58 1.28
C ASP A 234 12.21 27.11 1.36
N ILE A 235 12.33 27.69 2.56
CA ILE A 235 12.35 29.15 2.76
C ILE A 235 13.78 29.73 2.78
N GLY A 236 14.80 28.94 3.12
CA GLY A 236 16.18 29.43 3.28
C GLY A 236 17.08 29.39 2.03
N GLY A 237 16.62 28.79 0.93
CA GLY A 237 17.47 28.52 -0.24
C GLY A 237 17.64 29.68 -1.22
N ALA A 238 16.94 30.80 -1.05
CA ALA A 238 16.94 31.89 -2.03
C ALA A 238 17.96 33.01 -1.75
N GLU A 239 18.41 33.19 -0.50
CA GLU A 239 19.23 34.36 -0.12
C GLU A 239 20.74 34.10 -0.02
N GLU A 240 21.21 32.85 0.07
CA GLU A 240 22.67 32.55 0.17
C GLU A 240 23.33 32.10 -1.14
N VAL A 241 22.61 32.10 -2.27
CA VAL A 241 23.10 31.53 -3.54
C VAL A 241 24.01 32.50 -4.34
N GLU A 242 24.21 33.74 -3.88
CA GLU A 242 24.97 34.73 -4.67
C GLU A 242 26.49 34.53 -4.73
N HIS A 243 27.07 33.54 -4.02
CA HIS A 243 28.53 33.35 -3.95
C HIS A 243 29.07 31.95 -4.29
N SER A 244 28.26 31.03 -4.81
CA SER A 244 28.78 29.72 -5.27
C SER A 244 29.18 29.79 -6.76
N THR A 245 30.47 29.96 -7.02
CA THR A 245 31.06 30.12 -8.37
C THR A 245 31.22 28.82 -9.18
N PHE A 246 30.62 27.70 -8.74
CA PHE A 246 30.61 26.44 -9.50
C PHE A 246 29.18 25.94 -9.71
N ILE A 247 28.73 25.99 -10.97
CA ILE A 247 27.41 25.49 -11.42
C ILE A 247 27.18 24.03 -10.98
N THR A 248 28.23 23.22 -10.84
CA THR A 248 28.16 21.83 -10.40
C THR A 248 27.84 21.62 -8.92
N ASP A 249 28.15 22.59 -8.06
CA ASP A 249 27.97 22.45 -6.61
C ASP A 249 26.55 22.82 -6.17
N VAL A 250 25.91 23.76 -6.89
CA VAL A 250 24.50 24.12 -6.67
C VAL A 250 23.58 22.96 -7.09
N ASP A 251 23.83 22.35 -8.25
CA ASP A 251 23.04 21.23 -8.76
C ASP A 251 23.14 20.00 -7.82
N ASN A 252 24.33 19.71 -7.29
CA ASN A 252 24.53 18.62 -6.34
C ASN A 252 23.83 18.85 -4.99
N LYS A 253 23.85 20.08 -4.46
CA LYS A 253 23.14 20.42 -3.22
C LYS A 253 21.63 20.33 -3.39
N GLN A 254 21.09 20.81 -4.52
CA GLN A 254 19.66 20.70 -4.84
C GLN A 254 19.25 19.24 -4.98
N LEU A 255 20.04 18.40 -5.65
CA LEU A 255 19.77 16.97 -5.77
C LEU A 255 19.77 16.27 -4.41
N GLN A 256 20.75 16.57 -3.54
CA GLN A 256 20.80 16.00 -2.19
C GLN A 256 19.60 16.44 -1.33
N GLN A 257 19.16 17.69 -1.45
CA GLN A 257 17.97 18.17 -0.77
C GLN A 257 16.70 17.47 -1.27
N GLN A 258 16.55 17.29 -2.58
CA GLN A 258 15.43 16.54 -3.17
C GLN A 258 15.41 15.06 -2.74
N LEU A 259 16.58 14.42 -2.62
CA LEU A 259 16.66 13.04 -2.14
C LEU A 259 16.26 12.94 -0.67
N ARG A 260 16.71 13.89 0.17
CA ARG A 260 16.32 13.93 1.58
C ARG A 260 14.83 14.16 1.78
N SER A 261 14.23 15.13 1.08
CA SER A 261 12.80 15.40 1.19
C SER A 261 11.95 14.23 0.70
N ARG A 262 12.44 13.49 -0.31
CA ARG A 262 11.83 12.23 -0.76
C ARG A 262 11.87 11.17 0.34
N ASP A 263 13.03 10.95 0.96
CA ASP A 263 13.18 9.94 2.00
C ASP A 263 12.35 10.29 3.26
N GLU A 264 12.26 11.58 3.61
CA GLU A 264 11.38 12.10 4.68
C GLU A 264 9.91 11.85 4.35
N SER A 265 9.48 12.14 3.12
CA SER A 265 8.12 11.81 2.67
C SER A 265 7.84 10.30 2.79
N GLN A 266 8.79 9.44 2.44
CA GLN A 266 8.64 7.98 2.57
C GLN A 266 8.60 7.50 4.02
N ALA A 267 9.32 8.17 4.93
CA ALA A 267 9.20 7.90 6.36
C ALA A 267 7.80 8.29 6.87
N ILE A 268 7.29 9.47 6.50
CA ILE A 268 5.95 9.93 6.88
C ILE A 268 4.87 8.97 6.33
N ILE A 269 4.92 8.62 5.04
CA ILE A 269 3.98 7.67 4.43
C ILE A 269 4.00 6.33 5.20
N GLY A 270 5.19 5.85 5.52
CA GLY A 270 5.34 4.60 6.25
C GLY A 270 4.72 4.65 7.65
N ILE A 271 4.88 5.78 8.34
CA ILE A 271 4.25 6.04 9.63
C ILE A 271 2.73 6.11 9.51
N LEU A 272 2.20 6.85 8.53
CA LEU A 272 0.75 7.00 8.33
C LEU A 272 0.08 5.65 8.05
N HIS A 273 0.62 4.86 7.11
CA HIS A 273 0.13 3.50 6.89
C HIS A 273 0.27 2.63 8.14
N GLY A 274 1.35 2.84 8.91
CA GLY A 274 1.55 2.23 10.22
C GLY A 274 0.44 2.52 11.22
N LEU A 275 0.09 3.80 11.38
CA LEU A 275 -1.03 4.23 12.21
C LEU A 275 -2.33 3.57 11.76
N GLY A 276 -2.61 3.57 10.45
CA GLY A 276 -3.78 2.89 9.91
C GLY A 276 -3.85 1.41 10.31
N VAL A 277 -2.73 0.68 10.23
CA VAL A 277 -2.67 -0.71 10.67
C VAL A 277 -2.89 -0.86 12.18
N LEU A 278 -2.30 0.00 13.01
CA LEU A 278 -2.54 -0.02 14.46
C LEU A 278 -4.02 0.24 14.79
N PHE A 279 -4.67 1.15 14.08
CA PHE A 279 -6.13 1.33 14.18
C PHE A 279 -6.90 0.06 13.84
N THR A 280 -6.47 -0.71 12.83
CA THR A 280 -7.12 -2.00 12.54
C THR A 280 -6.90 -3.07 13.63
N ILE A 281 -5.92 -2.91 14.52
CA ILE A 281 -5.68 -3.83 15.65
C ILE A 281 -6.58 -3.44 16.83
N ILE A 282 -6.76 -2.13 17.05
CA ILE A 282 -7.58 -1.61 18.15
C ILE A 282 -9.05 -1.39 17.79
N ALA A 283 -9.48 -1.78 16.59
CA ALA A 283 -10.80 -1.43 16.08
C ALA A 283 -11.96 -1.99 16.93
N ASP A 284 -11.74 -3.12 17.61
CA ASP A 284 -12.71 -3.72 18.55
C ASP A 284 -12.55 -3.21 20.00
N ASP A 285 -11.61 -2.30 20.27
CA ASP A 285 -11.37 -1.73 21.61
C ASP A 285 -12.40 -0.64 21.94
N ASN A 286 -12.87 -0.60 23.18
CA ASN A 286 -13.87 0.38 23.62
C ASN A 286 -13.36 1.82 23.53
N ASP A 287 -12.04 2.00 23.65
CA ASP A 287 -11.40 3.32 23.58
C ASP A 287 -11.12 3.76 22.12
N CYS A 288 -11.44 2.93 21.11
CA CYS A 288 -11.10 3.21 19.72
C CYS A 288 -11.69 4.54 19.23
N ASN A 289 -12.97 4.81 19.48
CA ASN A 289 -13.61 6.07 19.08
C ASN A 289 -12.93 7.30 19.69
N ALA A 290 -12.63 7.25 21.00
CA ALA A 290 -11.96 8.36 21.69
C ALA A 290 -10.56 8.61 21.11
N ILE A 291 -9.84 7.55 20.71
CA ILE A 291 -8.55 7.67 20.04
C ILE A 291 -8.74 8.24 18.61
N ILE A 292 -9.76 7.82 17.89
CA ILE A 292 -10.06 8.35 16.55
C ILE A 292 -10.34 9.86 16.62
N GLU A 293 -11.21 10.30 17.52
CA GLU A 293 -11.54 11.72 17.74
C GLU A 293 -10.31 12.57 18.09
N GLU A 294 -9.36 12.01 18.84
CA GLU A 294 -8.09 12.66 19.16
C GLU A 294 -7.16 12.76 17.93
N PHE A 295 -7.14 11.73 17.07
CA PHE A 295 -6.17 11.61 15.98
C PHE A 295 -6.62 12.26 14.67
N VAL A 296 -7.91 12.23 14.31
CA VAL A 296 -8.40 12.80 13.04
C VAL A 296 -7.98 14.27 12.88
N PRO A 297 -8.15 15.18 13.86
CA PRO A 297 -7.74 16.58 13.72
C PRO A 297 -6.24 16.73 13.43
N ARG A 298 -5.40 15.89 14.06
CA ARG A 298 -3.94 15.92 13.87
C ARG A 298 -3.54 15.40 12.49
N LEU A 299 -4.27 14.42 11.96
CA LEU A 299 -4.04 13.88 10.63
C LEU A 299 -4.35 14.88 9.49
N LEU A 300 -5.19 15.89 9.74
CA LEU A 300 -5.54 16.91 8.75
C LEU A 300 -4.34 17.72 8.27
N VAL A 301 -3.34 17.94 9.14
CA VAL A 301 -2.08 18.65 8.78
C VAL A 301 -1.37 18.01 7.59
N PHE A 302 -1.53 16.68 7.41
CA PHE A 302 -0.93 15.94 6.31
C PHE A 302 -1.78 15.96 5.03
N LEU A 303 -3.05 16.37 5.09
CA LEU A 303 -3.91 16.56 3.94
C LEU A 303 -3.83 17.99 3.38
N GLU A 304 -3.66 18.99 4.25
CA GLU A 304 -3.69 20.39 3.84
C GLU A 304 -2.60 20.72 2.79
N ASN A 305 -3.01 21.43 1.73
CA ASN A 305 -2.11 21.86 0.65
C ASN A 305 -1.14 23.00 1.07
N SER A 306 -1.39 23.62 2.23
CA SER A 306 -0.61 24.74 2.78
C SER A 306 0.86 24.36 3.03
N SER A 307 1.12 23.08 3.29
CA SER A 307 2.42 22.58 3.75
C SER A 307 3.41 22.23 2.63
N GLY A 308 3.02 22.34 1.35
CA GLY A 308 3.90 21.96 0.22
C GLY A 308 4.27 20.47 0.19
N LEU A 309 3.53 19.63 0.92
CA LEU A 309 3.81 18.23 1.11
C LEU A 309 3.70 17.44 -0.20
N ASN A 310 4.42 16.31 -0.23
CA ASN A 310 4.31 15.36 -1.31
C ASN A 310 2.87 14.80 -1.38
N ILE A 311 2.30 14.74 -2.59
CA ILE A 311 0.97 14.19 -2.85
C ILE A 311 0.80 12.75 -2.33
N ASP A 312 1.88 11.97 -2.27
CA ASP A 312 1.86 10.62 -1.74
C ASP A 312 1.64 10.60 -0.21
N VAL A 313 2.14 11.61 0.51
CA VAL A 313 1.84 11.81 1.94
C VAL A 313 0.36 12.13 2.13
N GLN A 314 -0.17 13.04 1.31
CA GLN A 314 -1.60 13.40 1.35
C GLN A 314 -2.48 12.18 1.03
N LYS A 315 -2.13 11.37 0.02
CA LYS A 315 -2.84 10.11 -0.27
C LYS A 315 -2.80 9.18 0.94
N ALA A 316 -1.63 8.98 1.56
CA ALA A 316 -1.50 8.11 2.73
C ALA A 316 -2.37 8.60 3.91
N ALA A 317 -2.36 9.89 4.21
CA ALA A 317 -3.19 10.49 5.26
C ALA A 317 -4.69 10.32 4.97
N GLY A 318 -5.12 10.61 3.74
CA GLY A 318 -6.51 10.46 3.33
C GLY A 318 -7.02 9.03 3.42
N ARG A 319 -6.20 8.03 3.10
CA ARG A 319 -6.55 6.61 3.28
C ARG A 319 -6.73 6.24 4.75
N VAL A 320 -5.86 6.77 5.63
CA VAL A 320 -6.00 6.54 7.08
C VAL A 320 -7.28 7.21 7.59
N ILE A 321 -7.57 8.44 7.21
CA ILE A 321 -8.81 9.13 7.62
C ILE A 321 -10.04 8.36 7.10
N ALA A 322 -10.04 7.91 5.84
CA ALA A 322 -11.13 7.09 5.30
C ALA A 322 -11.32 5.79 6.09
N LEU A 323 -10.22 5.13 6.50
CA LEU A 323 -10.25 3.99 7.41
C LEU A 323 -10.88 4.37 8.76
N LEU A 324 -10.51 5.50 9.36
CA LEU A 324 -11.04 5.91 10.65
C LEU A 324 -12.56 6.10 10.62
N TYR A 325 -13.08 6.72 9.55
CA TYR A 325 -14.53 6.79 9.31
C TYR A 325 -15.15 5.42 9.03
N GLU A 326 -14.42 4.48 8.44
CA GLU A 326 -14.93 3.13 8.20
C GLU A 326 -15.06 2.30 9.48
N ILE A 327 -14.16 2.45 10.45
CA ILE A 327 -14.13 1.65 11.69
C ILE A 327 -14.75 2.34 12.90
N PHE A 328 -15.18 3.60 12.77
CA PHE A 328 -15.77 4.34 13.88
C PHE A 328 -17.10 3.72 14.31
N ASP A 329 -17.29 3.54 15.62
CA ASP A 329 -18.56 3.08 16.17
C ASP A 329 -19.54 4.25 16.27
N TYR A 330 -20.45 4.35 15.31
CA TYR A 330 -21.45 5.41 15.31
C TYR A 330 -22.55 5.24 16.37
N GLY A 331 -22.55 4.17 17.17
CA GLY A 331 -23.57 3.93 18.20
C GLY A 331 -24.98 3.71 17.67
N ASP A 332 -25.14 3.68 16.34
CA ASP A 332 -26.41 3.42 15.68
C ASP A 332 -26.70 1.93 15.76
N SER A 333 -27.41 1.52 16.82
CA SER A 333 -28.02 0.19 16.88
C SER A 333 -29.13 0.12 15.84
N PHE A 334 -28.80 -0.25 14.61
CA PHE A 334 -29.78 -0.41 13.54
C PHE A 334 -30.74 -1.54 13.88
N SER A 335 -31.95 -1.19 14.33
CA SER A 335 -33.00 -2.17 14.56
C SER A 335 -33.58 -2.60 13.20
N PRO A 336 -33.86 -3.91 12.98
CA PRO A 336 -34.55 -4.37 11.78
C PRO A 336 -35.90 -3.68 11.50
N ASN A 337 -36.50 -3.06 12.54
CA ASN A 337 -37.74 -2.29 12.42
C ASN A 337 -37.53 -0.82 11.98
N ASP A 338 -36.28 -0.35 11.85
CA ASP A 338 -35.97 1.03 11.43
C ASP A 338 -36.22 1.27 9.93
N GLU A 339 -36.57 0.23 9.15
CA GLU A 339 -37.03 0.40 7.77
C GLU A 339 -38.26 1.31 7.67
N ASP A 340 -39.15 1.26 8.67
CA ASP A 340 -40.34 2.12 8.74
C ASP A 340 -39.99 3.53 9.25
N TYR A 341 -38.95 3.68 10.07
CA TYR A 341 -38.48 4.97 10.59
C TYR A 341 -38.03 5.90 9.45
N PHE A 342 -37.14 5.42 8.58
CA PHE A 342 -36.66 6.20 7.43
C PHE A 342 -37.73 6.38 6.32
N ALA A 343 -38.69 5.45 6.20
CA ALA A 343 -39.80 5.59 5.27
C ALA A 343 -40.80 6.68 5.73
N SER A 344 -41.00 6.85 7.04
CA SER A 344 -41.95 7.79 7.63
C SER A 344 -41.50 9.26 7.60
N GLN A 345 -40.20 9.54 7.56
CA GLN A 345 -39.66 10.92 7.41
C GLN A 345 -39.87 11.54 6.02
N SER A 346 -40.51 10.84 5.08
CA SER A 346 -40.64 11.30 3.69
C SER A 346 -41.95 12.03 3.35
N ARG A 347 -42.83 12.37 4.31
CA ARG A 347 -44.12 13.03 4.02
C ARG A 347 -44.76 13.81 5.19
N THR A 348 -44.32 15.05 5.41
CA THR A 348 -45.19 16.12 5.97
C THR A 348 -44.97 17.41 5.19
N GLY A 349 -46.07 18.11 4.90
CA GLY A 349 -46.19 19.16 3.88
C GLY A 349 -45.96 20.58 4.38
N ASP A 350 -45.19 20.74 5.45
CA ASP A 350 -45.04 21.97 6.21
C ASP A 350 -43.59 22.20 6.67
N GLY A 351 -42.70 22.32 5.68
CA GLY A 351 -41.80 23.48 5.54
C GLY A 351 -40.68 23.78 6.54
N GLU A 352 -40.62 23.16 7.72
CA GLU A 352 -39.51 23.35 8.67
C GLU A 352 -39.14 21.99 9.28
N TYR A 353 -38.09 21.38 8.75
CA TYR A 353 -37.45 20.22 9.37
C TYR A 353 -36.65 20.73 10.56
N GLU A 354 -37.05 20.40 11.78
CA GLU A 354 -36.13 20.42 12.92
C GLU A 354 -35.07 19.33 12.67
N THR A 355 -33.99 19.70 11.97
CA THR A 355 -32.77 18.93 11.79
C THR A 355 -31.89 19.00 13.05
N GLU A 356 -32.46 18.83 14.24
CA GLU A 356 -31.80 19.28 15.47
C GLU A 356 -30.95 18.25 16.23
N ASP A 357 -30.88 16.95 15.90
CA ASP A 357 -30.12 16.01 16.78
C ASP A 357 -29.38 14.83 16.09
N ASP A 358 -29.17 14.81 14.77
CA ASP A 358 -28.77 13.57 14.06
C ASP A 358 -27.31 13.44 13.58
N ASP A 359 -26.36 14.31 13.99
CA ASP A 359 -24.96 14.24 13.48
C ASP A 359 -23.84 14.51 14.51
N ASP A 360 -24.10 14.39 15.81
CA ASP A 360 -23.09 14.67 16.84
C ASP A 360 -22.04 13.56 17.02
N ASN A 361 -22.34 12.33 16.58
CA ASN A 361 -21.43 11.19 16.77
C ASN A 361 -20.61 10.90 15.51
N LEU A 362 -19.76 11.85 15.13
CA LEU A 362 -18.82 11.73 14.01
C LEU A 362 -17.37 11.69 14.53
N PRO A 363 -16.45 11.03 13.80
CA PRO A 363 -15.01 11.08 14.10
C PRO A 363 -14.44 12.51 14.22
N PHE A 364 -15.08 13.47 13.55
CA PHE A 364 -14.67 14.87 13.54
C PHE A 364 -15.86 15.78 13.31
N TYR A 365 -15.95 16.85 14.11
CA TYR A 365 -17.08 17.78 14.13
C TYR A 365 -17.27 18.56 12.82
N ASP A 366 -16.21 18.75 12.03
CA ASP A 366 -16.26 19.44 10.73
C ASP A 366 -15.92 18.45 9.60
N SER A 367 -16.75 17.41 9.48
CA SER A 367 -16.59 16.39 8.44
C SER A 367 -16.71 16.98 7.03
N ASP A 368 -17.50 18.06 6.86
CA ASP A 368 -17.64 18.77 5.58
C ASP A 368 -16.32 19.41 5.13
N TYR A 369 -15.53 19.96 6.04
CA TYR A 369 -14.20 20.47 5.73
C TYR A 369 -13.28 19.39 5.16
N ILE A 370 -13.30 18.17 5.73
CA ILE A 370 -12.50 17.05 5.23
C ILE A 370 -12.94 16.64 3.83
N VAL A 371 -14.25 16.56 3.59
CA VAL A 371 -14.82 16.24 2.27
C VAL A 371 -14.41 17.30 1.25
N GLN A 372 -14.49 18.59 1.61
CA GLN A 372 -14.05 19.67 0.74
C GLN A 372 -12.55 19.55 0.40
N LEU A 373 -11.70 19.31 1.40
CA LEU A 373 -10.26 19.16 1.19
C LEU A 373 -9.94 17.98 0.26
N CYS A 374 -10.65 16.86 0.42
CA CYS A 374 -10.53 15.70 -0.47
C CYS A 374 -11.01 16.01 -1.89
N ALA A 375 -12.09 16.77 -2.05
CA ALA A 375 -12.61 17.20 -3.36
C ALA A 375 -11.64 18.16 -4.08
N GLU A 376 -10.99 19.05 -3.33
CA GLU A 376 -9.93 19.92 -3.85
C GLU A 376 -8.73 19.09 -4.33
N LEU A 377 -8.27 18.11 -3.55
CA LEU A 377 -7.19 17.20 -3.94
C LEU A 377 -7.58 16.29 -5.12
N ALA A 378 -8.85 15.88 -5.18
CA ALA A 378 -9.43 15.13 -6.29
C ALA A 378 -9.61 15.97 -7.56
N THR A 379 -9.43 17.29 -7.52
CA THR A 379 -9.50 18.16 -8.71
C THR A 379 -8.18 18.92 -8.96
N ALA A 380 -7.22 18.79 -8.04
CA ALA A 380 -5.92 19.45 -8.11
C ALA A 380 -5.17 19.08 -9.40
N SER A 381 -5.03 20.04 -10.29
CA SER A 381 -4.25 19.89 -11.53
C SER A 381 -2.95 20.67 -11.43
N SER A 382 -1.92 20.09 -10.79
CA SER A 382 -0.58 20.67 -10.83
C SER A 382 0.12 20.34 -12.17
N LYS A 383 0.65 21.34 -12.88
CA LYS A 383 1.41 21.10 -14.12
C LYS A 383 2.69 20.27 -13.89
N LYS A 384 3.18 20.17 -12.65
CA LYS A 384 4.40 19.45 -12.27
C LYS A 384 4.20 17.95 -12.07
N ILE A 385 2.97 17.49 -11.88
CA ILE A 385 2.66 16.07 -11.62
C ILE A 385 2.49 15.33 -12.95
N SER A 386 3.00 14.09 -13.03
CA SER A 386 2.84 13.28 -14.24
C SER A 386 1.36 12.94 -14.48
N ARG A 387 0.99 12.66 -15.74
CA ARG A 387 -0.40 12.28 -16.06
C ARG A 387 -0.84 10.98 -15.37
N LYS A 388 0.11 10.06 -15.13
CA LYS A 388 -0.16 8.79 -14.44
C LYS A 388 -0.54 9.10 -12.99
N ASP A 389 0.32 9.83 -12.28
CA ASP A 389 0.14 10.12 -10.86
C ASP A 389 -1.11 10.97 -10.65
N LYS A 390 -1.41 11.93 -11.54
CA LYS A 390 -2.70 12.66 -11.49
C LYS A 390 -3.90 11.73 -11.52
N LYS A 391 -3.93 10.79 -12.46
CA LYS A 391 -5.04 9.85 -12.60
C LYS A 391 -5.19 9.00 -11.34
N GLU A 392 -4.07 8.55 -10.77
CA GLU A 392 -4.04 7.80 -9.52
C GLU A 392 -4.54 8.65 -8.35
N THR A 393 -4.00 9.85 -8.14
CA THR A 393 -4.44 10.82 -7.13
C THR A 393 -5.94 11.11 -7.24
N HIS A 394 -6.44 11.40 -8.44
CA HIS A 394 -7.87 11.63 -8.67
C HIS A 394 -8.72 10.40 -8.30
N SER A 395 -8.25 9.19 -8.62
CA SER A 395 -8.96 7.96 -8.25
C SER A 395 -8.99 7.78 -6.73
N VAL A 396 -7.83 7.88 -6.08
CA VAL A 396 -7.68 7.68 -4.63
C VAL A 396 -8.55 8.67 -3.86
N PHE A 397 -8.48 9.97 -4.15
CA PHE A 397 -9.28 10.96 -3.44
C PHE A 397 -10.77 10.91 -3.76
N ARG A 398 -11.16 10.46 -4.97
CA ARG A 398 -12.57 10.17 -5.26
C ARG A 398 -13.07 9.03 -4.38
N ASP A 399 -12.31 7.95 -4.26
CA ASP A 399 -12.72 6.77 -3.49
C ASP A 399 -12.74 7.08 -1.97
N ILE A 400 -11.82 7.94 -1.49
CA ILE A 400 -11.85 8.52 -0.13
C ILE A 400 -13.11 9.37 0.07
N SER A 401 -13.40 10.30 -0.83
CA SER A 401 -14.57 11.20 -0.70
C SER A 401 -15.87 10.40 -0.67
N VAL A 402 -16.02 9.39 -1.53
CA VAL A 402 -17.17 8.47 -1.51
C VAL A 402 -17.30 7.77 -0.16
N THR A 403 -16.18 7.35 0.44
CA THR A 403 -16.19 6.72 1.77
C THR A 403 -16.67 7.70 2.83
N LEU A 404 -16.11 8.91 2.88
CA LEU A 404 -16.49 9.94 3.84
C LEU A 404 -17.97 10.32 3.71
N GLU A 405 -18.45 10.63 2.50
CA GLU A 405 -19.88 10.95 2.25
C GLU A 405 -20.82 9.80 2.63
N THR A 406 -20.38 8.55 2.46
CA THR A 406 -21.15 7.37 2.85
C THR A 406 -21.21 7.20 4.36
N GLN A 407 -20.11 7.50 5.06
CA GLN A 407 -19.97 7.31 6.50
C GLN A 407 -20.49 8.50 7.33
N THR A 408 -20.49 9.72 6.81
CA THR A 408 -21.07 10.86 7.52
C THR A 408 -22.59 10.74 7.62
N SER A 409 -23.28 10.33 6.55
CA SER A 409 -24.75 10.22 6.58
C SER A 409 -25.24 8.89 7.18
N LYS A 410 -25.98 8.95 8.29
CA LYS A 410 -26.66 7.79 8.90
C LYS A 410 -27.49 6.97 7.91
N ARG A 411 -28.19 7.63 6.98
CA ARG A 411 -28.97 6.97 5.92
C ARG A 411 -28.07 6.19 4.96
N ASN A 412 -26.94 6.76 4.56
CA ASN A 412 -26.00 6.09 3.66
C ASN A 412 -25.31 4.93 4.37
N ARG A 413 -24.93 5.10 5.64
CA ARG A 413 -24.40 4.03 6.51
C ARG A 413 -25.36 2.85 6.61
N PHE A 414 -26.64 3.10 6.86
CA PHE A 414 -27.66 2.04 6.89
C PHE A 414 -27.81 1.33 5.53
N ALA A 415 -27.80 2.08 4.43
CA ALA A 415 -27.88 1.51 3.09
C ALA A 415 -26.68 0.60 2.78
N LEU A 416 -25.47 1.04 3.16
CA LEU A 416 -24.23 0.27 3.05
C LEU A 416 -24.31 -1.02 3.90
N PHE A 417 -24.70 -0.90 5.16
CA PHE A 417 -24.88 -2.02 6.08
C PHE A 417 -25.86 -3.07 5.51
N LYS A 418 -26.99 -2.61 4.95
CA LYS A 418 -27.97 -3.49 4.30
C LYS A 418 -27.39 -4.23 3.09
N GLN A 419 -26.52 -3.58 2.29
CA GLN A 419 -25.84 -4.24 1.18
C GLN A 419 -24.87 -5.33 1.68
N VAL A 420 -24.09 -5.02 2.73
CA VAL A 420 -23.17 -5.97 3.37
C VAL A 420 -23.93 -7.17 3.93
N LEU A 421 -25.00 -6.95 4.70
CA LEU A 421 -25.84 -8.02 5.26
C LEU A 421 -26.47 -8.92 4.20
N LYS A 422 -26.90 -8.34 3.07
CA LYS A 422 -27.47 -9.10 1.94
C LYS A 422 -26.42 -9.91 1.17
N LYS A 423 -25.16 -9.95 1.62
CA LYS A 423 -24.02 -10.54 0.92
C LYS A 423 -23.85 -9.97 -0.50
N LEU A 424 -24.31 -8.73 -0.71
CA LEU A 424 -24.09 -7.96 -1.93
C LEU A 424 -22.74 -7.23 -1.87
N GLU A 425 -21.77 -7.72 -1.08
CA GLU A 425 -20.40 -7.20 -1.02
C GLU A 425 -19.78 -7.01 -2.41
N ASN A 426 -20.16 -7.84 -3.37
CA ASN A 426 -19.66 -7.75 -4.74
C ASN A 426 -20.03 -6.43 -5.45
N GLU A 427 -21.03 -5.71 -4.96
CA GLU A 427 -21.48 -4.42 -5.49
C GLU A 427 -20.71 -3.23 -4.92
N LEU A 428 -19.94 -3.42 -3.83
CA LEU A 428 -19.12 -2.35 -3.26
C LEU A 428 -17.98 -1.96 -4.21
N PRO A 429 -17.57 -0.68 -4.21
CA PRO A 429 -16.41 -0.21 -4.94
C PRO A 429 -15.16 -1.01 -4.59
N VAL A 430 -14.38 -1.37 -5.61
CA VAL A 430 -13.11 -2.08 -5.43
C VAL A 430 -12.00 -1.04 -5.31
N LEU A 431 -11.38 -0.96 -4.13
CA LEU A 431 -10.26 -0.08 -3.83
C LEU A 431 -8.95 -0.58 -4.45
N GLY A 432 -8.80 -1.90 -4.57
CA GLY A 432 -7.59 -2.52 -5.09
C GLY A 432 -7.76 -4.01 -5.35
N ASN A 433 -6.70 -4.66 -5.81
CA ASN A 433 -6.70 -6.10 -6.06
C ASN A 433 -5.40 -6.73 -5.57
N ILE A 434 -5.51 -7.83 -4.83
CA ILE A 434 -4.38 -8.69 -4.51
C ILE A 434 -4.25 -9.70 -5.64
N ALA A 435 -3.20 -9.59 -6.45
CA ALA A 435 -2.90 -10.61 -7.45
C ALA A 435 -2.52 -11.91 -6.71
N LEU A 436 -3.14 -13.04 -7.07
CA LEU A 436 -2.81 -14.37 -6.51
C LEU A 436 -2.13 -15.26 -7.56
N THR A 437 -2.57 -15.09 -8.82
CA THR A 437 -1.96 -15.70 -10.00
C THR A 437 -2.13 -14.72 -11.16
N LYS A 438 -1.57 -15.03 -12.33
CA LYS A 438 -1.77 -14.21 -13.55
C LYS A 438 -3.25 -14.04 -13.95
N SER A 439 -4.14 -14.93 -13.52
CA SER A 439 -5.56 -14.94 -13.90
C SER A 439 -6.53 -14.71 -12.75
N LYS A 440 -6.07 -14.85 -11.50
CA LYS A 440 -6.88 -14.70 -10.28
C LYS A 440 -6.37 -13.54 -9.45
N SER A 441 -7.30 -12.67 -9.05
CA SER A 441 -7.07 -11.58 -8.11
C SER A 441 -8.16 -11.58 -7.05
N LEU A 442 -7.80 -11.18 -5.82
CA LEU A 442 -8.74 -10.96 -4.73
C LEU A 442 -9.03 -9.45 -4.63
N PRO A 443 -10.25 -9.00 -4.94
CA PRO A 443 -10.63 -7.60 -4.81
C PRO A 443 -10.66 -7.15 -3.33
N ILE A 444 -10.07 -5.99 -3.07
CA ILE A 444 -10.09 -5.28 -1.78
C ILE A 444 -11.19 -4.22 -1.83
N ARG A 445 -12.09 -4.22 -0.85
CA ARG A 445 -13.25 -3.31 -0.78
C ARG A 445 -13.29 -2.42 0.45
N HIS A 446 -12.51 -2.77 1.46
CA HIS A 446 -12.45 -2.10 2.75
C HIS A 446 -11.07 -1.48 2.93
N TRP A 447 -10.99 -0.24 3.42
CA TRP A 447 -9.73 0.38 3.79
C TRP A 447 -9.05 -0.40 4.90
N PHE A 448 -9.84 -1.04 5.76
CA PHE A 448 -9.37 -1.98 6.80
C PHE A 448 -8.44 -3.05 6.23
N THR A 449 -8.89 -3.76 5.18
CA THR A 449 -8.06 -4.77 4.51
C THR A 449 -6.96 -4.12 3.67
N TYR A 450 -7.22 -2.94 3.10
CA TYR A 450 -6.27 -2.23 2.24
C TYR A 450 -4.98 -1.86 2.97
N VAL A 451 -5.07 -1.24 4.15
CA VAL A 451 -3.88 -0.83 4.92
C VAL A 451 -3.06 -2.03 5.38
N ARG A 452 -3.73 -3.14 5.75
CA ARG A 452 -3.06 -4.42 6.09
C ARG A 452 -2.37 -5.03 4.87
N TYR A 453 -2.99 -4.95 3.70
CA TYR A 453 -2.39 -5.39 2.45
C TYR A 453 -1.11 -4.61 2.13
N ILE A 454 -1.09 -3.30 2.32
CA ILE A 454 0.09 -2.46 2.06
C ILE A 454 1.31 -2.95 2.87
N VAL A 455 1.15 -3.15 4.19
CA VAL A 455 2.28 -3.54 5.06
C VAL A 455 2.70 -4.99 4.87
N THR A 456 1.75 -5.90 4.58
CA THR A 456 2.07 -7.30 4.26
C THR A 456 2.76 -7.41 2.90
N LYS A 457 2.38 -6.59 1.92
CA LYS A 457 3.08 -6.45 0.64
C LYS A 457 4.51 -5.93 0.85
N TRP A 458 4.72 -4.96 1.74
CA TRP A 458 6.08 -4.56 2.12
C TRP A 458 6.87 -5.73 2.73
N CYS A 459 6.26 -6.50 3.62
CA CYS A 459 6.94 -7.60 4.31
C CYS A 459 7.34 -8.74 3.36
N PHE A 460 6.45 -9.19 2.46
CA PHE A 460 6.69 -10.38 1.64
C PHE A 460 7.02 -10.07 0.17
N GLY A 461 6.74 -8.87 -0.32
CA GLY A 461 6.97 -8.45 -1.70
C GLY A 461 6.38 -9.45 -2.70
N ALA A 462 7.19 -9.88 -3.67
CA ALA A 462 6.80 -10.88 -4.66
C ALA A 462 6.45 -12.27 -4.07
N GLY A 463 6.88 -12.57 -2.85
CA GLY A 463 6.54 -13.80 -2.13
C GLY A 463 5.16 -13.80 -1.49
N LEU A 464 4.45 -12.65 -1.46
CA LEU A 464 3.15 -12.53 -0.80
C LEU A 464 2.13 -13.57 -1.29
N GLN A 465 2.10 -13.84 -2.59
CA GLN A 465 1.18 -14.84 -3.17
C GLN A 465 1.43 -16.24 -2.63
N THR A 466 2.71 -16.61 -2.53
CA THR A 466 3.14 -17.89 -2.00
C THR A 466 2.80 -18.00 -0.51
N GLN A 467 3.06 -16.93 0.24
CA GLN A 467 2.73 -16.85 1.67
C GLN A 467 1.21 -16.93 1.91
N MET A 468 0.38 -16.26 1.11
CA MET A 468 -1.08 -16.35 1.25
C MET A 468 -1.63 -17.77 1.08
N VAL A 469 -0.89 -18.65 0.38
CA VAL A 469 -1.27 -20.06 0.20
C VAL A 469 -0.87 -20.90 1.40
N GLY A 470 0.36 -20.71 1.93
CA GLY A 470 0.92 -21.59 2.97
C GLY A 470 0.99 -21.01 4.39
N ASN A 471 0.71 -19.72 4.58
CA ASN A 471 0.66 -19.04 5.88
C ASN A 471 -0.81 -18.75 6.22
N SER A 472 -1.35 -19.51 7.17
CA SER A 472 -2.74 -19.40 7.62
C SER A 472 -3.04 -18.05 8.24
N ASP A 473 -2.10 -17.47 9.00
CA ASP A 473 -2.35 -16.24 9.75
C ASP A 473 -2.37 -15.04 8.83
N LEU A 474 -1.48 -14.96 7.85
CA LEU A 474 -1.55 -13.95 6.78
C LEU A 474 -2.91 -14.00 6.06
N LYS A 475 -3.43 -15.21 5.80
CA LYS A 475 -4.71 -15.40 5.15
C LYS A 475 -5.87 -14.93 6.04
N LYS A 476 -5.81 -15.12 7.37
CA LYS A 476 -6.79 -14.57 8.30
C LYS A 476 -6.70 -13.04 8.36
N ILE A 477 -5.50 -12.49 8.54
CA ILE A 477 -5.21 -11.05 8.60
C ILE A 477 -5.81 -10.31 7.39
N LEU A 478 -5.62 -10.84 6.17
CA LEU A 478 -6.11 -10.23 4.93
C LEU A 478 -7.56 -10.56 4.58
N ARG A 479 -8.21 -11.47 5.30
CA ARG A 479 -9.65 -11.78 5.15
C ARG A 479 -10.50 -11.16 6.24
N ALA A 480 -9.87 -10.56 7.24
CA ALA A 480 -10.56 -9.83 8.28
C ALA A 480 -11.40 -8.69 7.66
N THR A 481 -12.63 -8.59 8.13
CA THR A 481 -13.54 -7.49 7.85
C THR A 481 -13.43 -6.47 8.98
N PRO A 482 -13.76 -5.19 8.72
CA PRO A 482 -13.89 -4.21 9.79
C PRO A 482 -14.93 -4.69 10.84
N PRO A 483 -14.79 -4.25 12.11
CA PRO A 483 -15.78 -4.54 13.13
C PRO A 483 -17.18 -4.13 12.67
N GLN A 484 -18.16 -4.99 12.95
CA GLN A 484 -19.57 -4.66 12.72
C GLN A 484 -20.16 -4.23 14.06
N HIS A 485 -20.02 -2.95 14.40
CA HIS A 485 -20.61 -2.39 15.60
C HIS A 485 -22.15 -2.47 15.51
N GLY A 486 -22.80 -2.93 16.59
CA GLY A 486 -24.27 -2.96 16.70
C GLY A 486 -24.97 -4.32 16.63
N ASN A 487 -24.27 -5.47 16.67
CA ASN A 487 -24.97 -6.75 16.73
C ASN A 487 -24.26 -7.81 17.60
N GLU A 488 -24.72 -7.98 18.84
CA GLU A 488 -24.40 -9.14 19.70
C GLU A 488 -24.71 -10.49 19.02
N GLY A 489 -25.51 -10.48 17.94
CA GLY A 489 -25.78 -11.64 17.10
C GLY A 489 -24.72 -11.98 16.04
N SER A 490 -23.79 -11.08 15.69
CA SER A 490 -22.85 -11.28 14.58
C SER A 490 -21.77 -12.33 14.88
N SER A 491 -21.36 -12.46 16.15
CA SER A 491 -20.43 -13.49 16.61
C SER A 491 -20.91 -14.92 16.26
N LYS A 492 -22.22 -15.16 16.29
CA LYS A 492 -22.81 -16.47 15.94
C LYS A 492 -22.72 -16.80 14.45
N TRP A 493 -22.81 -15.80 13.57
CA TRP A 493 -22.74 -16.01 12.12
C TRP A 493 -21.30 -16.07 11.60
N ALA A 494 -20.35 -15.47 12.31
CA ALA A 494 -18.92 -15.60 12.01
C ALA A 494 -18.35 -16.98 12.44
N GLN A 495 -18.90 -17.61 13.49
CA GLN A 495 -18.44 -18.91 13.99
C GLN A 495 -19.00 -20.13 13.25
N GLU A 496 -20.20 -20.06 12.65
CA GLU A 496 -20.75 -21.19 11.86
C GLU A 496 -20.12 -21.31 10.45
N ASP A 497 -19.31 -20.34 10.04
CA ASP A 497 -18.59 -20.30 8.76
C ASP A 497 -17.22 -21.05 8.84
N THR A 498 -17.18 -22.18 9.58
CA THR A 498 -16.05 -23.12 9.60
C THR A 498 -15.67 -23.59 8.19
N GLU A 499 -14.38 -23.90 8.02
CA GLU A 499 -13.59 -24.00 6.78
C GLU A 499 -14.22 -24.75 5.58
N GLU A 500 -15.19 -25.63 5.79
CA GLU A 500 -15.82 -26.45 4.75
C GLU A 500 -16.74 -25.65 3.80
N GLY A 501 -17.26 -24.49 4.21
CA GLY A 501 -18.19 -23.69 3.37
C GLY A 501 -17.52 -22.73 2.38
N ARG A 502 -16.25 -22.34 2.62
CA ARG A 502 -15.56 -21.28 1.85
C ARG A 502 -14.59 -21.78 0.79
N GLU A 503 -14.25 -23.07 0.75
CA GLU A 503 -13.43 -23.63 -0.33
C GLU A 503 -14.11 -23.50 -1.71
N GLY A 504 -15.44 -23.41 -1.75
CA GLY A 504 -16.20 -23.15 -2.98
C GLY A 504 -16.09 -21.73 -3.55
N ARG A 505 -15.59 -20.73 -2.78
CA ARG A 505 -15.48 -19.32 -3.23
C ARG A 505 -14.34 -19.08 -4.21
N TRP A 506 -13.51 -20.09 -4.50
CA TRP A 506 -12.37 -20.07 -5.42
C TRP A 506 -12.62 -20.81 -6.74
N GLY A 507 -13.88 -21.21 -6.97
CA GLY A 507 -14.34 -21.84 -8.20
C GLY A 507 -13.89 -21.06 -9.43
N ASP A 508 -13.48 -21.78 -10.46
CA ASP A 508 -13.00 -21.26 -11.73
C ASP A 508 -14.09 -20.42 -12.44
N ASP A 509 -14.11 -19.11 -12.15
CA ASP A 509 -15.00 -18.12 -12.76
C ASP A 509 -14.69 -17.84 -14.24
N SER A 510 -13.77 -18.58 -14.88
CA SER A 510 -13.48 -18.42 -16.30
C SER A 510 -14.73 -18.63 -17.18
N ALA A 511 -15.62 -19.56 -16.80
CA ALA A 511 -16.89 -19.81 -17.48
C ALA A 511 -17.89 -18.64 -17.29
N LYS A 512 -18.03 -18.11 -16.07
CA LYS A 512 -18.89 -16.94 -15.79
C LYS A 512 -18.38 -15.67 -16.47
N ARG A 513 -17.07 -15.44 -16.49
CA ARG A 513 -16.45 -14.29 -17.20
C ARG A 513 -16.73 -14.30 -18.70
N GLY A 514 -16.87 -15.48 -19.33
CA GLY A 514 -17.27 -15.61 -20.72
C GLY A 514 -18.71 -15.12 -20.97
N GLU A 515 -19.63 -15.49 -20.09
CA GLU A 515 -21.03 -15.05 -20.15
C GLU A 515 -21.19 -13.57 -19.80
N ASP A 516 -20.48 -13.08 -18.79
CA ASP A 516 -20.52 -11.68 -18.38
C ASP A 516 -19.90 -10.75 -19.41
N LYS A 517 -18.86 -11.18 -20.13
CA LYS A 517 -18.31 -10.41 -21.24
C LYS A 517 -19.33 -10.21 -22.36
N LYS A 518 -20.10 -11.25 -22.70
CA LYS A 518 -21.15 -11.17 -23.73
C LYS A 518 -22.30 -10.27 -23.29
N LYS A 519 -22.74 -10.38 -22.03
CA LYS A 519 -23.78 -9.50 -21.45
C LYS A 519 -23.31 -8.05 -21.38
N ARG A 520 -22.08 -7.81 -20.96
CA ARG A 520 -21.47 -6.48 -20.90
C ARG A 520 -21.35 -5.84 -22.28
N GLU A 521 -20.95 -6.60 -23.30
CA GLU A 521 -20.86 -6.13 -24.68
C GLU A 521 -22.24 -5.81 -25.28
N GLN A 522 -23.27 -6.59 -24.96
CA GLN A 522 -24.66 -6.30 -25.32
C GLN A 522 -25.17 -5.02 -24.66
N GLN A 523 -24.91 -4.83 -23.37
CA GLN A 523 -25.30 -3.62 -22.65
C GLN A 523 -24.59 -2.38 -23.20
N LEU A 524 -23.28 -2.47 -23.46
CA LEU A 524 -22.50 -1.37 -24.04
C LEU A 524 -22.98 -0.98 -25.44
N ASN A 525 -23.38 -1.97 -26.26
CA ASN A 525 -23.97 -1.70 -27.56
C ASN A 525 -25.36 -1.06 -27.44
N LYS A 526 -26.16 -1.47 -26.45
CA LYS A 526 -27.46 -0.83 -26.16
C LYS A 526 -27.28 0.63 -25.75
N ASP A 527 -26.41 0.91 -24.77
CA ASP A 527 -26.15 2.27 -24.31
C ASP A 527 -25.58 3.17 -25.42
N ARG A 528 -24.76 2.61 -26.32
CA ARG A 528 -24.26 3.32 -27.51
C ARG A 528 -25.38 3.64 -28.49
N LEU A 529 -26.30 2.71 -28.72
CA LEU A 529 -27.47 2.93 -29.57
C LEU A 529 -28.39 3.98 -28.97
N ASP A 530 -28.62 3.95 -27.65
CA ASP A 530 -29.47 4.92 -26.96
C ASP A 530 -28.86 6.34 -27.04
N ARG A 531 -27.54 6.50 -26.82
CA ARG A 531 -26.85 7.79 -27.03
C ARG A 531 -26.86 8.25 -28.49
N MET A 532 -26.84 7.33 -29.46
CA MET A 532 -26.97 7.70 -30.87
C MET A 532 -28.39 8.13 -31.20
N ARG A 533 -29.41 7.49 -30.62
CA ARG A 533 -30.82 7.92 -30.75
C ARG A 533 -31.03 9.31 -30.17
N GLU A 534 -30.56 9.56 -28.95
CA GLU A 534 -30.63 10.89 -28.33
C GLU A 534 -29.98 11.97 -29.21
N LYS A 535 -28.84 11.67 -29.86
CA LYS A 535 -28.18 12.61 -30.77
C LYS A 535 -28.92 12.83 -32.09
N ILE A 536 -29.64 11.82 -32.59
CA ILE A 536 -30.45 11.94 -33.80
C ILE A 536 -31.71 12.76 -33.48
N ASP A 537 -32.35 12.50 -32.35
CA ASP A 537 -33.54 13.25 -31.90
C ASP A 537 -33.21 14.74 -31.64
N VAL A 538 -31.97 15.06 -31.26
CA VAL A 538 -31.47 16.44 -31.12
C VAL A 538 -31.15 17.11 -32.47
N LEU A 539 -30.93 16.34 -33.53
CA LEU A 539 -30.64 16.86 -34.88
C LEU A 539 -31.87 16.96 -35.78
N ASP A 540 -32.98 16.31 -35.41
CA ASP A 540 -34.29 16.40 -36.08
C ASP A 540 -35.17 17.56 -35.54
N ILE A 541 -34.57 18.50 -34.79
CA ILE A 541 -35.10 19.83 -34.43
C ILE A 541 -34.25 20.88 -35.14
#